data_AF-A0A062VJ95-F1
#
_entry.id   AF-A0A062VJ95-F1
#
_cell.length_a   1.000
_cell.length_b   1.000
_cell.length_c   1.000
_cell.angle_alpha   90.00
_cell.angle_beta   90.00
_cell.angle_gamma   90.00
#
_symmetry.space_group_name_H-M   'P 1'
#
loop_
_entity.id
_entity.type
_entity.pdbx_description
1 polymer ?
#
loop_
_entity_poly.entity_id
_entity_poly.type
_entity_poly.pdbx_seq_one_letter_code
_entity_poly.pdbx_strand_id
1 'polypeptide(L)'
;MRTFRYAVSWGIALALAAMFLHLTLHPWPAPVAGDVKFFDPPGQHAVFAALAEKSGITLFEPAGRFVAGLLELVAAILILLPFSRRLGAVIAVLIFGTGVALHLSPWLGREIAMPDGALDGGTHFLVAVILLALSLLLLVVHPGRSRTSRVLTPAQYWRQA
;
A
#
# COMPACT_ATOMS: atom_id res chain seq x y z
N MET A 1 -20.63 -0.20 19.48
CA MET A 1 -20.12 -0.73 18.18
C MET A 1 -19.48 0.33 17.28
N ARG A 2 -20.09 1.51 17.07
CA ARG A 2 -19.56 2.55 16.17
C ARG A 2 -18.18 3.09 16.61
N THR A 3 -17.99 3.42 17.88
CA THR A 3 -16.72 3.92 18.43
C THR A 3 -15.58 2.91 18.28
N PHE A 4 -15.85 1.64 18.56
CA PHE A 4 -14.89 0.54 18.36
C PHE A 4 -14.42 0.45 16.91
N ARG A 5 -15.35 0.51 15.93
CA ARG A 5 -14.99 0.51 14.50
C ARG A 5 -14.14 1.70 14.09
N TYR A 6 -14.38 2.89 14.65
CA TYR A 6 -13.52 4.04 14.42
C TYR A 6 -12.12 3.83 14.98
N ALA A 7 -12.01 3.31 16.21
CA ALA A 7 -10.72 3.02 16.83
C ALA A 7 -9.91 2.00 16.01
N VAL A 8 -10.53 0.88 15.61
CA VAL A 8 -9.90 -0.13 14.75
C VAL A 8 -9.52 0.46 13.39
N SER A 9 -10.40 1.25 12.76
CA SER A 9 -10.08 1.91 11.48
C SER A 9 -8.88 2.84 11.58
N TRP A 10 -8.73 3.57 12.69
CA TRP A 10 -7.56 4.42 12.93
C TRP A 10 -6.31 3.60 13.22
N GLY A 11 -6.40 2.54 14.02
CA GLY A 11 -5.27 1.64 14.28
C GLY A 11 -4.70 1.07 12.99
N ILE A 12 -5.55 0.55 12.11
CA ILE A 12 -5.14 0.02 10.80
C ILE A 12 -4.59 1.14 9.90
N ALA A 13 -5.24 2.31 9.87
CA ALA A 13 -4.80 3.44 9.06
C ALA A 13 -3.39 3.91 9.43
N LEU A 14 -3.11 4.03 10.74
CA LEU A 14 -1.79 4.41 11.25
C LEU A 14 -0.75 3.33 10.95
N ALA A 15 -1.08 2.05 11.14
CA ALA A 15 -0.20 0.95 10.79
C ALA A 15 0.17 0.95 9.30
N LEU A 16 -0.81 1.08 8.40
CA LEU A 16 -0.57 1.15 6.96
C LEU A 16 0.26 2.38 6.58
N ALA A 17 -0.04 3.56 7.15
CA ALA A 17 0.72 4.77 6.86
C ALA A 17 2.18 4.65 7.33
N ALA A 18 2.41 4.09 8.52
CA ALA A 18 3.75 3.82 9.02
C ALA A 18 4.51 2.84 8.12
N MET A 19 3.84 1.79 7.62
CA MET A 19 4.45 0.83 6.70
C MET A 19 4.74 1.42 5.33
N PHE A 20 3.87 2.27 4.76
CA PHE A 20 4.20 2.99 3.54
C PHE A 20 5.42 3.89 3.71
N LEU A 21 5.54 4.59 4.85
CA LEU A 21 6.73 5.39 5.15
C LEU A 21 7.98 4.51 5.31
N HIS A 22 7.85 3.35 5.93
CA HIS A 22 8.94 2.37 6.03
C HIS A 22 9.44 1.95 4.64
N LEU A 23 8.54 1.47 3.78
CA LEU A 23 8.89 0.98 2.44
C LEU A 23 9.47 2.06 1.50
N THR A 24 9.20 3.34 1.77
CA THR A 24 9.58 4.44 0.87
C THR A 24 10.73 5.29 1.39
N LEU A 25 10.78 5.54 2.70
CA LEU A 25 11.63 6.56 3.31
C LEU A 25 12.42 6.08 4.53
N HIS A 26 12.04 5.00 5.22
CA HIS A 26 12.66 4.64 6.51
C HIS A 26 13.20 3.20 6.50
N PRO A 27 14.46 2.97 6.91
CA PRO A 27 15.25 3.82 7.80
C PRO A 27 15.97 4.97 7.10
N TRP A 28 15.93 6.16 7.70
CA TRP A 28 16.77 7.30 7.35
C TRP A 28 17.48 7.77 8.63
N PRO A 29 18.79 8.08 8.62
CA PRO A 29 19.68 8.21 7.45
C PRO A 29 20.42 6.93 7.03
N ALA A 30 20.25 5.81 7.73
CA ALA A 30 20.98 4.57 7.48
C ALA A 30 20.03 3.42 7.05
N PRO A 31 19.53 3.43 5.79
CA PRO A 31 18.70 2.36 5.28
C PRO A 31 19.50 1.05 5.15
N VAL A 32 18.81 -0.08 5.32
CA VAL A 32 19.34 -1.37 4.91
C VAL A 32 19.34 -1.40 3.38
N ALA A 33 20.44 -1.83 2.78
CA ALA A 33 20.58 -1.84 1.33
C ALA A 33 19.55 -2.77 0.69
N GLY A 34 18.80 -2.24 -0.27
CA GLY A 34 17.83 -3.01 -1.05
C GLY A 34 16.39 -2.94 -0.58
N ASP A 35 16.13 -2.26 0.56
CA ASP A 35 14.82 -2.24 1.22
C ASP A 35 14.03 -0.92 1.02
N VAL A 36 14.69 0.20 0.64
CA VAL A 36 14.08 1.54 0.71
C VAL A 36 14.00 2.22 -0.64
N LYS A 37 12.76 2.41 -1.12
CA LYS A 37 12.49 2.81 -2.51
C LYS A 37 13.03 4.16 -2.94
N PHE A 38 13.24 5.14 -2.07
CA PHE A 38 13.77 6.44 -2.51
C PHE A 38 15.25 6.66 -2.21
N PHE A 39 15.86 5.81 -1.38
CA PHE A 39 17.24 6.01 -0.95
C PHE A 39 18.21 4.97 -1.54
N ASP A 40 17.72 3.81 -1.99
CA ASP A 40 18.57 2.86 -2.69
C ASP A 40 19.06 3.41 -4.05
N PRO A 41 20.36 3.26 -4.36
CA PRO A 41 20.89 3.59 -5.68
C PRO A 41 20.18 2.83 -6.81
N PRO A 42 20.17 3.36 -8.04
CA PRO A 42 19.60 2.66 -9.19
C PRO A 42 20.19 1.26 -9.35
N GLY A 43 19.32 0.25 -9.48
CA GLY A 43 19.70 -1.14 -9.67
C GLY A 43 20.03 -1.90 -8.39
N GLN A 44 19.96 -1.27 -7.21
CA GLN A 44 20.28 -1.92 -5.93
C GLN A 44 19.07 -2.30 -5.08
N HIS A 45 17.87 -1.81 -5.42
CA HIS A 45 16.65 -2.19 -4.72
C HIS A 45 16.29 -3.65 -5.00
N ALA A 46 16.17 -4.50 -3.97
CA ALA A 46 16.06 -5.96 -4.12
C ALA A 46 14.90 -6.38 -5.04
N VAL A 47 13.67 -5.92 -4.74
CA VAL A 47 12.48 -6.28 -5.52
C VAL A 47 12.52 -5.75 -6.96
N PHE A 48 12.78 -4.46 -7.16
CA PHE A 48 12.69 -3.84 -8.48
C PHE A 48 13.85 -4.20 -9.40
N ALA A 49 15.06 -4.39 -8.85
CA ALA A 49 16.19 -4.92 -9.60
C ALA A 49 15.91 -6.34 -10.08
N ALA A 50 15.43 -7.22 -9.18
CA ALA A 50 15.05 -8.59 -9.54
C ALA A 50 13.94 -8.63 -10.61
N LEU A 51 12.93 -7.74 -10.50
CA LEU A 51 11.90 -7.61 -11.53
C LEU A 51 12.49 -7.18 -12.87
N ALA A 52 13.34 -6.15 -12.91
CA ALA A 52 13.94 -5.68 -14.14
C ALA A 52 14.80 -6.75 -14.81
N GLU A 53 15.61 -7.47 -14.02
CA GLU A 53 16.46 -8.56 -14.50
C GLU A 53 15.65 -9.74 -15.02
N LYS A 54 14.73 -10.29 -14.22
CA LYS A 54 14.00 -11.52 -14.56
C LYS A 54 12.90 -11.32 -15.59
N SER A 55 12.33 -10.11 -15.70
CA SER A 55 11.35 -9.80 -16.73
C SER A 55 11.97 -9.28 -18.03
N GLY A 56 13.22 -8.81 -17.99
CA GLY A 56 13.86 -8.09 -19.09
C GLY A 56 13.30 -6.67 -19.34
N ILE A 57 12.40 -6.17 -18.47
CA ILE A 57 11.80 -4.85 -18.59
C ILE A 57 12.55 -3.86 -17.70
N THR A 58 13.41 -3.06 -18.31
CA THR A 58 14.21 -2.04 -17.61
C THR A 58 13.39 -0.93 -16.98
N LEU A 59 12.11 -0.76 -17.35
CA LEU A 59 11.23 0.24 -16.76
C LEU A 59 10.96 -0.02 -15.27
N PHE A 60 11.06 -1.27 -14.79
CA PHE A 60 10.84 -1.56 -13.37
C PHE A 60 11.84 -0.84 -12.46
N GLU A 61 13.09 -0.66 -12.90
CA GLU A 61 14.15 -0.06 -12.09
C GLU A 61 15.00 0.91 -12.92
N PRO A 62 15.16 2.19 -12.52
CA PRO A 62 14.62 2.81 -11.30
C PRO A 62 13.22 3.40 -11.46
N ALA A 63 12.74 3.65 -12.68
CA ALA A 63 11.54 4.45 -12.90
C ALA A 63 10.28 3.87 -12.23
N GLY A 64 10.04 2.56 -12.41
CA GLY A 64 8.92 1.85 -11.81
C GLY A 64 8.94 1.88 -10.29
N ARG A 65 10.13 1.72 -9.68
CA ARG A 65 10.33 1.88 -8.23
C ARG A 65 9.91 3.26 -7.73
N PHE A 66 10.35 4.32 -8.39
CA PHE A 66 9.99 5.69 -8.00
C PHE A 66 8.48 5.95 -8.14
N VAL A 67 7.87 5.48 -9.24
CA VAL A 67 6.41 5.59 -9.44
C VAL A 67 5.67 4.84 -8.34
N ALA A 68 6.08 3.61 -8.01
CA ALA A 68 5.48 2.84 -6.94
C ALA A 68 5.60 3.56 -5.59
N GLY A 69 6.79 4.07 -5.25
CA GLY A 69 7.00 4.83 -4.02
C GLY A 69 6.13 6.10 -3.93
N LEU A 70 5.94 6.82 -5.04
CA LEU A 70 5.06 7.99 -5.07
C LEU A 70 3.60 7.62 -4.83
N LEU A 71 3.13 6.53 -5.46
CA LEU A 71 1.78 6.02 -5.26
C LEU A 71 1.55 5.58 -3.81
N GLU A 72 2.56 4.98 -3.17
CA GLU A 72 2.53 4.59 -1.77
C GLU A 72 2.43 5.78 -0.81
N LEU A 73 3.21 6.85 -1.05
CA LEU A 73 3.10 8.08 -0.26
C LEU A 73 1.73 8.74 -0.43
N VAL A 74 1.20 8.79 -1.67
CA VAL A 74 -0.15 9.28 -1.93
C VAL A 74 -1.20 8.44 -1.19
N ALA A 75 -1.08 7.12 -1.22
CA ALA A 75 -1.97 6.22 -0.49
C ALA A 75 -1.91 6.47 1.02
N ALA A 76 -0.71 6.63 1.59
CA ALA A 76 -0.50 6.94 3.00
C ALA A 76 -1.20 8.23 3.42
N ILE A 77 -1.02 9.31 2.66
CA ILE A 77 -1.68 10.61 2.91
C ILE A 77 -3.20 10.45 2.85
N LEU A 78 -3.72 9.81 1.81
CA LEU A 78 -5.16 9.60 1.64
C LEU A 78 -5.77 8.75 2.75
N ILE A 79 -5.05 7.76 3.27
CA ILE A 79 -5.46 6.89 4.39
C ILE A 79 -5.57 7.68 5.70
N LEU A 80 -4.62 8.58 5.96
CA LEU A 80 -4.62 9.39 7.19
C LEU A 80 -5.81 10.36 7.21
N LEU A 81 -6.16 10.94 6.07
CA LEU A 81 -7.28 11.87 5.92
C LEU A 81 -8.64 11.13 5.97
N PRO A 82 -9.48 11.34 7.01
CA PRO A 82 -10.70 10.53 7.21
C PRO A 82 -11.69 10.55 6.05
N PHE A 83 -11.79 11.68 5.33
CA PHE A 83 -12.74 11.86 4.24
C PHE A 83 -12.33 11.16 2.93
N SER A 84 -11.04 10.83 2.77
CA SER A 84 -10.46 10.13 1.61
C SER A 84 -9.94 8.73 1.95
N ARG A 85 -10.03 8.30 3.22
CA ARG A 85 -9.43 7.05 3.70
C ARG A 85 -9.77 5.83 2.87
N ARG A 86 -11.04 5.72 2.45
CA ARG A 86 -11.48 4.60 1.60
C ARG A 86 -10.79 4.59 0.25
N LEU A 87 -10.54 5.75 -0.37
CA LEU A 87 -9.80 5.84 -1.63
C LEU A 87 -8.34 5.41 -1.42
N GLY A 88 -7.69 5.91 -0.37
CA GLY A 88 -6.32 5.49 -0.03
C GLY A 88 -6.21 3.99 0.23
N ALA A 89 -7.20 3.39 0.89
CA ALA A 89 -7.25 1.95 1.10
C ALA A 89 -7.45 1.15 -0.20
N VAL A 90 -8.26 1.63 -1.16
CA VAL A 90 -8.37 0.99 -2.50
C VAL A 90 -7.04 1.03 -3.22
N ILE A 91 -6.35 2.18 -3.22
CA ILE A 91 -5.03 2.32 -3.83
C ILE A 91 -4.04 1.34 -3.17
N ALA A 92 -4.05 1.23 -1.83
CA ALA A 92 -3.23 0.27 -1.10
C ALA A 92 -3.51 -1.18 -1.52
N VAL A 93 -4.78 -1.57 -1.69
CA VAL A 93 -5.16 -2.90 -2.19
C VAL A 93 -4.58 -3.14 -3.58
N LEU A 94 -4.62 -2.15 -4.47
CA LEU A 94 -4.06 -2.29 -5.82
C LEU A 94 -2.53 -2.42 -5.79
N ILE A 95 -1.84 -1.63 -4.96
CA ILE A 95 -0.39 -1.68 -4.81
C ILE A 95 0.04 -3.05 -4.24
N PHE A 96 -0.49 -3.46 -3.09
CA PHE A 96 -0.09 -4.71 -2.45
C PHE A 96 -0.64 -5.95 -3.16
N GLY A 97 -1.81 -5.83 -3.80
CA GLY A 97 -2.34 -6.89 -4.69
C GLY A 97 -1.43 -7.13 -5.89
N THR A 98 -0.92 -6.04 -6.49
CA THR A 98 0.10 -6.15 -7.55
C THR A 98 1.40 -6.74 -7.02
N GLY A 99 1.87 -6.31 -5.85
CA GLY A 99 3.07 -6.88 -5.21
C GLY A 99 2.95 -8.39 -4.97
N VAL A 100 1.82 -8.84 -4.39
CA VAL A 100 1.53 -10.27 -4.21
C VAL A 100 1.47 -10.99 -5.56
N ALA A 101 0.79 -10.44 -6.56
CA ALA A 101 0.72 -11.05 -7.89
C ALA A 101 2.10 -11.18 -8.55
N LEU A 102 2.97 -10.19 -8.40
CA LEU A 102 4.34 -10.23 -8.90
C LEU A 102 5.17 -11.30 -8.16
N HIS A 103 5.03 -11.45 -6.84
CA HIS A 103 5.67 -12.54 -6.09
C HIS A 103 5.19 -13.93 -6.51
N LEU A 104 3.92 -14.07 -6.90
CA LEU A 104 3.37 -15.33 -7.43
C LEU A 104 3.70 -15.55 -8.91
N SER A 105 4.25 -14.55 -9.58
CA SER A 105 4.70 -14.65 -10.97
C SER A 105 6.07 -15.32 -11.09
N PRO A 106 6.47 -15.77 -12.29
CA PRO A 106 7.82 -16.28 -12.55
C PRO A 106 8.95 -15.25 -12.33
N TRP A 107 8.64 -13.96 -12.22
CA TRP A 107 9.65 -12.89 -12.16
C TRP A 107 10.20 -12.60 -10.77
N LEU A 108 9.53 -12.95 -9.68
CA LEU A 108 10.06 -12.73 -8.33
C LEU A 108 10.23 -14.05 -7.60
N GLY A 109 9.12 -14.78 -7.45
CA GLY A 109 9.03 -15.87 -6.49
C GLY A 109 8.71 -15.37 -5.08
N ARG A 110 8.58 -16.31 -4.14
CA ARG A 110 8.27 -16.00 -2.74
C ARG A 110 9.47 -15.52 -1.95
N GLU A 111 10.66 -15.93 -2.35
CA GLU A 111 11.94 -15.51 -1.77
C GLU A 111 12.72 -14.76 -2.83
N ILE A 112 13.35 -13.65 -2.44
CA ILE A 112 14.18 -12.83 -3.32
C ILE A 112 15.61 -12.80 -2.82
N ALA A 113 16.55 -12.66 -3.75
CA ALA A 113 17.95 -12.44 -3.41
C ALA A 113 18.14 -10.99 -2.96
N MET A 114 18.83 -10.83 -1.83
CA MET A 114 19.28 -9.56 -1.29
C MET A 114 20.61 -9.15 -1.95
N PRO A 115 21.06 -7.89 -1.82
CA PRO A 115 22.31 -7.43 -2.44
C PRO A 115 23.57 -8.21 -2.01
N ASP A 116 23.56 -8.86 -0.85
CA ASP A 116 24.63 -9.73 -0.35
C ASP A 116 24.56 -11.17 -0.89
N GLY A 117 23.57 -11.46 -1.74
CA GLY A 117 23.32 -12.77 -2.34
C GLY A 117 22.52 -13.73 -1.45
N ALA A 118 22.20 -13.37 -0.21
CA ALA A 118 21.35 -14.17 0.66
C ALA A 118 19.88 -14.10 0.22
N LEU A 119 19.09 -15.13 0.54
CA LEU A 119 17.64 -15.08 0.35
C LEU A 119 16.99 -14.37 1.54
N ASP A 120 15.94 -13.58 1.28
CA ASP A 120 15.21 -12.82 2.28
C ASP A 120 14.27 -13.66 3.18
N GLY A 121 14.28 -14.99 3.01
CA GLY A 121 13.41 -15.92 3.74
C GLY A 121 11.91 -15.70 3.49
N GLY A 122 11.55 -14.98 2.42
CA GLY A 122 10.18 -14.66 2.05
C GLY A 122 9.57 -13.49 2.81
N THR A 123 10.42 -12.68 3.45
CA THR A 123 10.00 -11.50 4.21
C THR A 123 9.22 -10.51 3.34
N HIS A 124 9.69 -10.20 2.14
CA HIS A 124 9.00 -9.26 1.24
C HIS A 124 7.61 -9.76 0.82
N PHE A 125 7.51 -11.04 0.49
CA PHE A 125 6.24 -11.66 0.14
C PHE A 125 5.25 -11.62 1.31
N LEU A 126 5.70 -11.98 2.52
CA LEU A 126 4.86 -11.97 3.71
C LEU A 126 4.37 -10.55 4.06
N VAL A 127 5.25 -9.55 3.99
CA VAL A 127 4.90 -8.14 4.19
C VAL A 127 3.83 -7.71 3.18
N ALA A 128 3.99 -8.03 1.89
CA ALA A 128 2.99 -7.72 0.88
C ALA A 128 1.61 -8.35 1.19
N VAL A 129 1.58 -9.61 1.64
CA VAL A 129 0.34 -10.30 2.04
C VAL A 129 -0.31 -9.66 3.27
N ILE A 130 0.47 -9.33 4.30
CA ILE A 130 -0.04 -8.68 5.52
C ILE A 130 -0.63 -7.31 5.18
N LEU A 131 0.06 -6.51 4.38
CA LEU A 131 -0.40 -5.18 4.00
C LEU A 131 -1.62 -5.22 3.05
N LEU A 132 -1.70 -6.23 2.18
CA LEU A 132 -2.91 -6.52 1.41
C LEU A 132 -4.09 -6.85 2.34
N ALA A 133 -3.90 -7.72 3.32
CA ALA A 133 -4.94 -8.09 4.29
C ALA A 133 -5.40 -6.87 5.11
N LEU A 134 -4.47 -6.04 5.60
CA LEU A 134 -4.78 -4.83 6.35
C LEU A 134 -5.52 -3.79 5.52
N SER A 135 -5.14 -3.61 4.25
CA SER A 135 -5.83 -2.67 3.35
C SER A 135 -7.25 -3.13 3.00
N LEU A 136 -7.47 -4.43 2.78
CA LEU A 136 -8.81 -5.02 2.63
C LEU A 136 -9.64 -4.86 3.91
N LEU A 137 -9.06 -5.14 5.08
CA LEU A 137 -9.73 -4.98 6.36
C LEU A 137 -10.12 -3.52 6.62
N LEU A 138 -9.27 -2.56 6.23
CA LEU A 138 -9.57 -1.14 6.35
C LEU A 138 -10.82 -0.76 5.53
N LEU A 139 -10.99 -1.31 4.33
CA LEU A 139 -12.18 -1.09 3.50
C LEU A 139 -13.47 -1.60 4.18
N VAL A 140 -13.38 -2.70 4.91
CA VAL A 140 -14.53 -3.33 5.59
C VAL A 140 -14.89 -2.58 6.88
N VAL A 141 -13.88 -2.25 7.69
CA VAL A 141 -14.10 -1.68 9.03
C VAL A 141 -14.42 -0.20 8.98
N HIS A 142 -13.82 0.55 8.02
CA HIS A 142 -13.98 2.00 7.94
C HIS A 142 -15.46 2.39 7.80
N PRO A 143 -16.00 3.17 8.74
CA PRO A 143 -17.41 3.55 8.69
C PRO A 143 -17.69 4.43 7.47
N GLY A 144 -18.58 3.96 6.60
CA GLY A 144 -19.05 4.73 5.46
C GLY A 144 -19.72 6.04 5.87
N ARG A 145 -19.78 7.01 4.96
CA ARG A 145 -20.50 8.27 5.20
C ARG A 145 -21.95 7.96 5.57
N SER A 146 -22.42 8.50 6.71
CA SER A 146 -23.83 8.49 7.05
C SER A 146 -24.59 9.19 5.92
N ARG A 147 -25.59 8.51 5.35
CA ARG A 147 -26.38 8.95 4.19
C ARG A 147 -27.35 10.11 4.56
N THR A 148 -26.95 11.00 5.46
CA THR A 148 -27.83 11.93 6.19
C THR A 148 -27.82 13.36 5.65
N SER A 149 -27.45 13.56 4.39
CA SER A 149 -27.80 14.79 3.67
C SER A 149 -28.21 14.50 2.24
N ARG A 150 -29.13 13.54 2.07
CA ARG A 150 -30.05 13.71 0.93
C ARG A 150 -30.93 14.90 1.29
N VAL A 151 -30.55 16.08 0.82
CA VAL A 151 -31.51 17.18 0.67
C VAL A 151 -32.69 16.57 -0.07
N LEU A 152 -33.82 16.40 0.61
CA LEU A 152 -35.03 15.93 -0.05
C LEU A 152 -35.30 16.91 -1.18
N THR A 153 -35.39 16.41 -2.40
CA THR A 153 -35.89 17.25 -3.49
C THR A 153 -37.30 17.72 -3.12
N PRO A 154 -37.75 18.91 -3.54
CA PRO A 154 -39.11 19.38 -3.23
C PRO A 154 -40.18 18.32 -3.54
N ALA A 155 -40.00 17.56 -4.63
CA ALA A 155 -40.88 16.46 -5.03
C ALA A 155 -40.96 15.28 -4.03
N GLN A 156 -39.93 15.07 -3.20
CA GLN A 156 -39.91 14.02 -2.17
C GLN A 156 -40.53 14.49 -0.84
N TYR A 157 -40.50 15.79 -0.55
CA TYR A 157 -41.14 16.38 0.63
C TYR A 157 -42.67 16.28 0.53
N TRP A 158 -43.25 16.64 -0.63
CA TRP A 158 -44.71 16.62 -0.86
C TRP A 158 -45.37 15.23 -0.92
N ARG A 159 -44.59 14.14 -0.98
CA ARG A 159 -45.14 12.77 -0.97
C ARG A 159 -45.26 12.17 0.44
N GLN A 160 -44.78 12.89 1.46
CA GLN A 160 -44.79 12.42 2.86
C GLN A 160 -45.77 13.20 3.75
N ALA A 161 -46.43 14.23 3.21
CA ALA A 161 -47.54 14.95 3.83
C ALA A 161 -48.87 14.44 3.27
#